data_AF-A0A945PYH3-F1
#
_entry.id   AF-A0A945PYH3-F1
#
_cell.length_a   1.000
_cell.length_b   1.000
_cell.length_c   1.000
_cell.angle_alpha   90.00
_cell.angle_beta   90.00
_cell.angle_gamma   90.00
#
_symmetry.space_group_name_H-M   'P 1'
#
loop_
_entity.id
_entity.type
_entity.pdbx_description
1 polymer ?
#
loop_
_entity_poly.entity_id
_entity_poly.type
_entity_poly.pdbx_seq_one_letter_code
_entity_poly.pdbx_strand_id
1 'polypeptide(L)' 'MMTIETQLTIGDLETYIKVQLEDPCFACVEVDPILDIIIHSKHRLENGDYMPRVVSEAMASLDEYLFDHVELEACAI' A
#
# COMPACT_ATOMS: atom_id res chain seq x y z
N MET A 1 -4.15 -12.46 -38.30
CA MET A 1 -3.59 -11.69 -37.18
C MET A 1 -4.46 -12.02 -35.97
N MET A 2 -4.02 -12.92 -35.10
CA MET A 2 -4.76 -13.29 -33.88
C MET A 2 -4.41 -12.26 -32.80
N THR A 3 -5.35 -11.38 -32.48
CA THR A 3 -5.27 -10.51 -31.31
C THR A 3 -5.63 -11.34 -30.09
N ILE A 4 -4.64 -11.62 -29.24
CA ILE A 4 -4.87 -12.22 -27.92
C ILE A 4 -5.50 -11.12 -27.07
N GLU A 5 -6.82 -11.15 -26.94
CA GLU A 5 -7.54 -10.37 -25.93
C GLU A 5 -7.34 -11.04 -24.58
N THR A 6 -6.22 -10.76 -23.92
CA THR A 6 -6.05 -11.10 -22.51
C THR A 6 -6.88 -10.10 -21.70
N GLN A 7 -8.17 -10.38 -21.53
CA GLN A 7 -8.98 -9.70 -20.53
C GLN A 7 -8.52 -10.18 -19.16
N LEU A 8 -7.48 -9.53 -18.62
CA LEU A 8 -7.07 -9.70 -17.24
C LEU A 8 -8.22 -9.25 -16.35
N THR A 9 -8.81 -10.20 -15.63
CA THR A 9 -9.81 -9.85 -14.62
C THR A 9 -9.11 -9.30 -13.37
N ILE A 10 -9.83 -8.55 -12.55
CA ILE A 10 -9.29 -8.07 -11.26
C ILE A 10 -8.80 -9.24 -10.42
N GLY A 11 -9.50 -10.38 -10.45
CA GLY A 11 -9.08 -11.60 -9.75
C GLY A 11 -7.77 -12.19 -10.27
N ASP A 12 -7.49 -12.09 -11.58
CA ASP A 12 -6.20 -12.51 -12.14
C ASP A 12 -5.07 -11.60 -11.67
N LEU A 13 -5.33 -10.30 -11.55
CA LEU A 13 -4.38 -9.31 -11.04
C LEU A 13 -4.08 -9.56 -9.55
N GLU A 14 -5.11 -9.77 -8.74
CA GLU A 14 -4.99 -10.09 -7.31
C GLU A 14 -4.22 -11.39 -7.08
N THR A 15 -4.50 -12.41 -7.89
CA THR A 15 -3.79 -13.70 -7.82
C THR A 15 -2.33 -13.55 -8.22
N TYR A 16 -2.05 -12.81 -9.30
CA TYR A 16 -0.69 -12.54 -9.74
C TYR A 16 0.12 -11.79 -8.67
N ILE A 17 -0.46 -10.77 -8.05
CA ILE A 17 0.17 -10.00 -6.98
C ILE A 17 0.44 -10.89 -5.75
N LYS A 18 -0.51 -11.73 -5.34
CA LYS A 18 -0.30 -12.68 -4.23
C LYS A 18 0.83 -13.66 -4.51
N VAL A 19 0.86 -14.25 -5.71
CA VAL A 19 1.93 -15.17 -6.11
C VAL A 19 3.29 -14.47 -6.12
N GLN A 20 3.35 -13.22 -6.54
CA GLN A 20 4.59 -12.43 -6.50
C GLN A 20 5.02 -12.12 -5.06
N LEU A 21 4.10 -11.74 -4.17
CA LEU A 21 4.41 -11.45 -2.76
C LEU A 21 4.83 -12.69 -1.96
N GLU A 22 4.38 -13.88 -2.35
CA GLU A 22 4.79 -15.16 -1.76
C GLU A 22 6.12 -15.70 -2.31
N ASP A 23 6.62 -15.13 -3.41
CA ASP A 23 7.90 -15.53 -4.02
C ASP A 23 9.09 -14.87 -3.27
N PRO A 24 10.04 -15.67 -2.75
CA PRO A 24 11.22 -15.17 -2.04
C PRO A 24 12.06 -14.15 -2.82
N CYS A 25 11.98 -14.15 -4.15
CA CYS A 25 12.67 -13.18 -5.00
C CYS A 25 12.08 -11.76 -4.89
N PHE A 26 10.83 -11.63 -4.42
CA PHE A 26 10.17 -10.36 -4.15
C PHE A 26 9.97 -10.13 -2.65
N ALA A 27 10.59 -10.93 -1.78
CA ALA A 27 10.54 -10.74 -0.33
C ALA A 27 11.13 -9.40 0.15
N CYS A 28 11.90 -8.73 -0.71
CA CYS A 28 12.44 -7.39 -0.52
C CYS A 28 11.60 -6.28 -1.17
N VAL A 29 10.45 -6.59 -1.77
CA VAL A 29 9.45 -5.59 -2.15
C VAL A 29 8.79 -5.13 -0.86
N GLU A 30 9.37 -4.09 -0.27
CA GLU A 30 8.74 -3.40 0.85
C GLU A 30 7.40 -2.83 0.37
N VAL A 31 6.33 -3.22 1.05
CA VAL A 31 5.01 -2.61 0.84
C VAL A 31 5.18 -1.14 1.20
N ASP A 32 4.91 -0.25 0.24
CA ASP A 32 4.96 1.19 0.46
C ASP A 32 4.12 1.54 1.71
N PRO A 33 4.73 2.05 2.78
CA PRO A 33 4.02 2.33 4.02
C PRO A 33 2.89 3.36 3.84
N ILE A 34 3.00 4.25 2.86
CA ILE A 34 1.93 5.19 2.51
C ILE A 34 0.74 4.42 1.92
N LEU A 35 1.01 3.43 1.05
CA LEU A 35 -0.02 2.58 0.47
C LEU A 35 -0.74 1.76 1.56
N ASP A 36 -0.01 1.27 2.57
CA ASP A 36 -0.60 0.55 3.70
C ASP A 36 -1.53 1.45 4.53
N ILE A 37 -1.10 2.69 4.84
CA ILE A 37 -1.94 3.70 5.53
C ILE A 37 -3.24 3.97 4.75
N ILE A 38 -3.16 4.07 3.42
CA ILE A 38 -4.31 4.31 2.54
C ILE A 38 -5.27 3.12 2.56
N ILE A 39 -4.75 1.90 2.40
CA ILE A 39 -5.56 0.67 2.38
C ILE A 39 -6.24 0.47 3.75
N HIS A 40 -5.51 0.64 4.83
CA HIS A 40 -6.03 0.54 6.18
C HIS A 40 -7.19 1.53 6.42
N SER A 41 -6.98 2.79 6.04
CA SER A 41 -7.99 3.85 6.16
C SER A 41 -9.24 3.54 5.34
N LYS A 42 -9.06 3.07 4.10
CA LYS A 42 -10.17 2.67 3.23
C LYS A 42 -11.02 1.56 3.86
N HIS A 43 -10.39 0.49 4.35
CA HIS A 43 -11.11 -0.62 4.97
C HIS A 43 -11.93 -0.19 6.20
N ARG A 44 -11.40 0.74 6.99
CA ARG A 44 -12.12 1.30 8.15
C ARG A 44 -13.34 2.12 7.75
N LEU A 45 -13.21 2.96 6.72
CA LEU A 45 -14.33 3.71 6.17
C LEU A 45 -15.41 2.79 5.57
N GLU A 46 -15.01 1.72 4.89
CA GLU A 46 -15.94 0.70 4.36
C GLU A 46 -16.70 -0.04 5.47
N ASN A 47 -16.06 -0.25 6.63
CA ASN A 47 -16.70 -0.82 7.83
C ASN A 47 -17.54 0.19 8.63
N GLY A 48 -17.61 1.46 8.19
CA GLY A 48 -18.45 2.49 8.79
C GLY A 48 -17.81 3.24 9.96
N ASP A 49 -16.48 3.23 10.10
CA ASP A 49 -15.81 4.06 11.09
C ASP A 49 -16.03 5.56 10.84
N TYR A 50 -16.00 6.34 11.92
CA TYR A 50 -16.20 7.78 11.87
C TYR A 50 -15.09 8.48 11.06
N MET A 51 -15.46 9.01 9.89
CA MET A 51 -14.52 9.55 8.90
C MET A 51 -13.50 10.56 9.45
N PRO A 52 -13.88 11.59 10.23
CA PRO A 52 -12.90 12.55 10.76
C PRO A 52 -11.83 11.90 11.65
N ARG A 53 -12.19 10.83 12.38
CA ARG A 53 -11.23 10.09 13.20
C ARG A 53 -10.25 9.31 12.32
N VAL A 54 -10.75 8.59 11.32
CA VAL A 54 -9.91 7.82 10.38
C VAL A 54 -8.93 8.74 9.66
N VAL A 55 -9.41 9.90 9.18
CA VAL A 55 -8.54 10.90 8.51
C VAL A 55 -7.49 11.44 9.47
N SER A 56 -7.86 11.79 10.71
CA SER A 56 -6.90 12.32 11.68
C SER A 56 -5.82 11.29 12.05
N GLU A 57 -6.18 10.03 12.19
CA GLU A 57 -5.24 8.94 12.50
C GLU A 57 -4.31 8.67 11.30
N ALA A 58 -4.84 8.68 10.07
CA ALA A 58 -4.04 8.54 8.85
C ALA A 58 -3.02 9.68 8.67
N MET A 59 -3.43 10.92 8.97
CA MET A 59 -2.52 12.08 8.93
C MET A 59 -1.38 11.93 9.94
N ALA A 60 -1.69 11.51 11.17
CA ALA A 60 -0.66 11.31 12.19
C ALA A 60 0.35 10.22 11.79
N SER A 61 -0.12 9.09 11.24
CA SER A 61 0.77 8.01 10.75
C SER A 61 1.62 8.44 9.57
N LEU A 62 1.08 9.27 8.67
CA LEU A 62 1.85 9.82 7.56
C LEU A 62 2.91 10.80 8.04
N ASP A 63 2.58 11.67 9.00
CA ASP A 63 3.54 12.62 9.58
C ASP A 63 4.69 11.88 10.28
N GLU A 64 4.41 10.82 11.04
CA GLU A 64 5.41 9.96 11.69
C GLU A 64 6.37 9.35 10.65
N TYR A 65 5.82 8.74 9.60
CA TYR A 65 6.60 8.16 8.51
C TYR A 65 7.50 9.19 7.80
N LEU A 66 6.94 10.35 7.47
CA LEU A 66 7.69 11.42 6.81
C LEU A 66 8.78 11.98 7.72
N PHE A 67 8.52 12.07 9.03
CA PHE A 67 9.50 12.55 10.00
C PHE A 67 10.71 11.60 10.10
N ASP A 68 10.44 10.30 10.26
CA ASP A 68 11.48 9.27 10.35
C ASP A 68 12.35 9.20 9.07
N HIS A 69 11.73 9.38 7.90
CA HIS A 69 12.47 9.39 6.64
C HIS A 69 13.28 10.68 6.40
N VAL A 70 12.81 11.82 6.90
CA VAL A 70 13.58 13.08 6.85
C VAL A 70 14.81 13.01 7.77
N GLU A 71 14.72 12.37 8.94
CA GLU A 71 15.87 12.15 9.82
C GLU A 71 16.91 11.20 9.21
N LEU A 72 16.46 10.16 8.51
CA LEU A 72 17.35 9.22 7.79
C LEU A 72 18.14 9.89 6.65
N GLU A 73 17.54 10.79 5.88
CA GLU A 73 18.27 11.56 4.85
C GLU A 73 19.23 12.60 5.46
N ALA A 74 18.89 13.18 6.62
CA ALA A 74 19.73 14.16 7.30
C ALA A 74 20.96 13.53 7.99
N CYS A 75 20.89 12.26 8.42
CA CYS A 75 22.00 11.53 9.02
C CYS A 75 22.96 10.88 8.00
N ALA A 76 22.66 10.95 6.70
CA ALA A 76 23.50 10.42 5.62
C ALA A 76 24.58 11.41 5.11
N ILE A 77 24.86 12.49 5.86
CA ILE A 77 25.87 13.53 5.55
C ILE A 77 27.12 13.35 6.42
#